data_AF-A0A930EP45-F1
#
_entry.id   AF-A0A930EP45-F1
#
_cell.length_a   1.000
_cell.length_b   1.000
_cell.length_c   1.000
_cell.angle_alpha   90.00
_cell.angle_beta   90.00
_cell.angle_gamma   90.00
#
_symmetry.space_group_name_H-M   'P 1'
#
loop_
_entity.id
_entity.type
_entity.pdbx_description
1 polymer ?
#
loop_
_entity_poly.entity_id
_entity_poly.type
_entity_poly.pdbx_seq_one_letter_code
_entity_poly.pdbx_strand_id
1 'polypeptide(L)'
;MKNISILSAILSVGLVLVGCSKSDNEVQMPKTDFNIVSAENVLPVSGGQIHVTTDLAPVQAYAEDSWLKVALEGNKVTLTAALNEGVQSRNTSLILKDAKG
;
A
#
# COMPACT_ATOMS: atom_id res chain seq x y z
N MET A 1 -21.63 -72.30 -22.78
CA MET A 1 -20.75 -72.24 -23.97
C MET A 1 -20.17 -70.83 -24.05
N LYS A 2 -18.88 -70.71 -24.35
CA LYS A 2 -18.02 -69.55 -24.13
C LYS A 2 -17.77 -68.86 -25.47
N ASN A 3 -18.00 -67.54 -25.57
CA ASN A 3 -17.64 -66.69 -26.72
C ASN A 3 -17.58 -65.22 -26.23
N ILE A 4 -16.41 -64.70 -25.82
CA ILE A 4 -15.35 -64.08 -26.63
C ILE A 4 -15.80 -62.81 -27.38
N SER A 5 -15.27 -61.68 -26.88
CA SER A 5 -14.68 -60.54 -27.59
C SER A 5 -15.55 -59.61 -28.44
N ILE A 6 -15.77 -58.38 -27.95
CA ILE A 6 -16.00 -57.14 -28.74
C ILE A 6 -15.48 -55.97 -27.86
N LEU A 7 -14.25 -55.48 -28.01
CA LEU A 7 -13.79 -54.39 -28.89
C LEU A 7 -14.58 -53.06 -28.77
N SER A 8 -13.83 -51.98 -28.48
CA SER A 8 -14.19 -50.55 -28.57
C SER A 8 -15.06 -49.94 -27.47
N ALA A 9 -14.40 -49.20 -26.55
CA ALA A 9 -15.01 -48.08 -25.85
C ALA A 9 -14.06 -46.88 -25.91
N ILE A 10 -14.45 -45.91 -26.74
CA ILE A 10 -13.81 -44.61 -26.96
C ILE A 10 -13.94 -43.81 -25.65
N LEU A 11 -12.83 -43.54 -24.97
CA LEU A 11 -12.81 -42.69 -23.78
C LEU A 11 -12.39 -41.28 -24.18
N SER A 12 -13.35 -40.52 -24.71
CA SER A 12 -13.23 -39.06 -24.83
C SER A 12 -13.29 -38.45 -23.43
N VAL A 13 -12.11 -38.23 -22.83
CA VAL A 13 -11.96 -37.51 -21.57
C VAL A 13 -12.26 -36.03 -21.84
N GLY A 14 -13.46 -35.59 -21.45
CA GLY A 14 -13.80 -34.18 -21.42
C GLY A 14 -12.96 -33.46 -20.37
N LEU A 15 -12.07 -32.58 -20.80
CA LEU A 15 -11.44 -31.62 -19.90
C LEU A 15 -12.51 -30.62 -19.45
N VAL A 16 -12.96 -30.77 -18.21
CA VAL A 16 -13.68 -29.72 -17.49
C VAL A 16 -12.64 -28.68 -17.10
N LEU A 17 -12.57 -27.59 -17.85
CA LEU A 17 -11.81 -26.41 -17.43
C LEU A 17 -12.54 -25.83 -16.21
N VAL A 18 -12.04 -26.10 -15.01
CA VAL A 18 -12.41 -25.38 -13.79
C VAL A 18 -11.96 -23.93 -14.00
N GLY A 19 -12.92 -23.05 -14.26
CA GLY A 19 -12.66 -21.62 -14.31
C GLY A 19 -12.16 -21.15 -12.95
N CYS A 20 -10.95 -20.59 -12.91
CA CYS A 20 -10.50 -19.80 -11.77
C CYS A 20 -11.51 -18.67 -11.55
N SER A 21 -12.32 -18.77 -10.49
CA SER A 21 -13.03 -17.62 -9.95
C SER A 21 -11.98 -16.55 -9.65
N LYS A 22 -12.02 -15.44 -10.39
CA LYS A 22 -11.24 -14.25 -10.07
C LYS A 22 -11.74 -13.77 -8.71
N SER A 23 -11.02 -14.11 -7.65
CA SER A 23 -11.13 -13.40 -6.39
C SER A 23 -10.48 -12.05 -6.63
N ASP A 24 -11.27 -11.09 -7.10
CA ASP A 24 -10.93 -9.67 -7.01
C ASP A 24 -10.99 -9.28 -5.53
N ASN A 25 -9.99 -9.73 -4.77
CA ASN A 25 -9.67 -9.17 -3.47
C ASN A 25 -9.00 -7.83 -3.75
N GLU A 26 -9.78 -6.84 -4.15
CA GLU A 26 -9.35 -5.46 -4.03
C GLU A 26 -9.06 -5.23 -2.56
N VAL A 27 -7.79 -5.00 -2.22
CA VAL A 27 -7.39 -4.62 -0.87
C VAL A 27 -8.08 -3.29 -0.60
N GLN A 28 -9.19 -3.35 0.13
CA GLN A 28 -9.89 -2.15 0.57
C GLN A 28 -8.97 -1.41 1.54
N MET A 29 -8.34 -0.36 1.04
CA MET A 29 -7.62 0.56 1.90
C MET A 29 -8.60 1.13 2.92
N PRO A 30 -8.22 1.24 4.21
CA PRO A 30 -9.04 1.91 5.21
C PRO A 30 -9.45 3.28 4.66
N LYS A 31 -10.76 3.51 4.56
CA LYS A 31 -11.27 4.79 4.08
C LYS A 31 -11.08 5.82 5.19
N THR A 32 -10.10 6.70 5.01
CA THR A 32 -9.90 7.87 5.87
C THR A 32 -10.94 8.95 5.56
N ASP A 33 -11.24 9.78 6.56
CA ASP A 33 -12.14 10.93 6.39
C ASP A 33 -11.48 12.14 5.68
N PHE A 34 -10.20 12.06 5.33
CA PHE A 34 -9.46 13.06 4.55
C PHE A 34 -8.77 12.43 3.33
N ASN A 35 -8.40 13.28 2.38
CA ASN A 35 -7.57 12.98 1.22
C ASN A 35 -6.25 13.77 1.26
N ILE A 36 -5.22 13.23 0.60
CA ILE A 36 -3.97 13.96 0.36
C ILE A 36 -4.17 14.90 -0.82
N VAL A 37 -3.98 16.20 -0.61
CA VAL A 37 -4.04 17.23 -1.66
C VAL A 37 -2.69 17.40 -2.33
N SER A 38 -1.62 17.41 -1.54
CA SER A 38 -0.24 17.50 -2.03
C SER A 38 0.71 16.75 -1.10
N ALA A 39 1.72 16.08 -1.66
CA ALA A 39 2.76 15.44 -0.88
C ALA A 39 4.12 15.62 -1.56
N GLU A 40 4.97 16.45 -0.96
CA GLU A 40 6.40 16.40 -1.24
C GLU A 40 6.99 15.15 -0.57
N ASN A 41 8.00 14.54 -1.20
CA ASN A 41 8.59 13.28 -0.71
C ASN A 41 10.11 13.17 -0.92
N VAL A 42 10.76 14.23 -1.40
CA VAL A 42 12.21 14.26 -1.61
C VAL A 42 12.85 15.23 -0.63
N LEU A 43 13.76 14.72 0.20
CA LEU A 43 14.56 15.51 1.13
C LEU A 43 16.03 15.46 0.69
N PRO A 44 16.74 16.59 0.66
CA PRO A 44 18.16 16.61 0.35
C PRO A 44 18.98 15.98 1.49
N VAL A 45 20.17 15.49 1.14
CA VAL A 45 21.09 14.87 2.11
C VAL A 45 21.44 15.81 3.27
N SER A 46 21.47 17.12 3.04
CA SER A 46 21.71 18.17 4.04
C SER A 46 20.64 18.26 5.13
N GLY A 47 19.55 17.50 5.02
CA GLY A 47 18.33 17.75 5.77
C GLY A 47 17.56 18.93 5.19
N GLY A 48 16.37 19.18 5.73
CA GLY A 48 15.48 20.21 5.21
C GLY A 48 14.04 20.02 5.66
N GLN A 49 13.17 20.86 5.12
CA GLN A 49 11.74 20.83 5.41
C GLN A 49 10.95 20.64 4.12
N ILE A 50 9.96 19.74 4.19
CA ILE A 50 8.99 19.50 3.12
C ILE A 50 7.58 19.45 3.72
N HIS A 51 6.56 19.50 2.86
CA HIS A 51 5.18 19.57 3.31
C HIS A 51 4.27 18.53 2.67
N VAL A 52 3.29 18.09 3.46
CA VAL A 52 2.12 17.33 3.01
C VAL A 52 0.88 18.12 3.42
N THR A 53 -0.07 18.26 2.51
CA THR A 53 -1.34 18.98 2.76
C THR A 53 -2.51 18.05 2.51
N THR A 54 -3.51 18.09 3.37
CA THR A 54 -4.77 17.36 3.23
C THR A 54 -5.95 18.31 3.02
N ASP A 55 -7.08 17.78 2.57
CA ASP A 55 -8.32 18.55 2.41
C ASP A 55 -9.01 18.80 3.77
N LEU A 56 -8.89 17.84 4.69
CA LEU A 56 -9.37 17.89 6.07
C LEU A 56 -8.24 17.54 7.04
N ALA A 57 -8.25 18.17 8.22
CA ALA A 57 -7.21 17.99 9.22
C ALA A 57 -7.16 16.53 9.73
N PRO A 58 -6.03 15.83 9.61
CA PRO A 58 -5.80 14.58 10.31
C PRO A 58 -5.85 14.81 11.82
N VAL A 59 -6.17 13.76 12.57
CA VAL A 59 -6.13 13.80 14.05
C VAL A 59 -4.70 13.52 14.55
N GLN A 60 -3.94 12.72 13.82
CA GLN A 60 -2.57 12.37 14.18
C GLN A 60 -1.67 12.31 12.94
N ALA A 61 -0.41 12.71 13.14
CA ALA A 61 0.65 12.55 12.16
C ALA A 61 1.96 12.14 12.87
N TYR A 62 2.66 11.13 12.37
CA TYR A 62 3.97 10.72 12.87
C TYR A 62 4.80 10.01 11.80
N ALA A 63 6.12 10.05 11.94
CA ALA A 63 7.03 9.27 11.11
C ALA A 63 7.43 7.98 11.84
N GLU A 64 7.71 6.92 11.08
CA GLU A 64 8.21 5.66 11.64
C GLU A 64 9.61 5.82 12.24
N ASP A 65 10.47 6.60 11.58
CA ASP A 65 11.81 6.88 12.07
C ASP A 65 11.97 8.26 12.71
N SER A 66 12.74 8.32 13.80
CA SER A 66 12.98 9.54 14.58
C SER A 66 13.82 10.61 13.87
N TRP A 67 14.47 10.28 12.74
CA TRP A 67 15.27 11.25 11.98
C TRP A 67 14.39 12.24 11.19
N LEU A 68 13.11 11.92 11.00
CA LEU A 68 12.10 12.79 10.40
C LEU A 68 11.13 13.30 11.47
N LYS A 69 11.26 14.57 11.85
CA LYS A 69 10.33 15.21 12.79
C LYS A 69 9.05 15.62 12.06
N VAL A 70 7.92 15.44 12.72
CA VAL A 70 6.59 15.75 12.18
C VAL A 70 5.93 16.81 13.06
N ALA A 71 5.41 17.87 12.44
CA ALA A 71 4.54 18.86 13.06
C ALA A 71 3.23 18.94 12.26
N LEU A 72 2.09 18.89 12.97
CA LEU A 72 0.77 18.94 12.38
C LEU A 72 0.07 20.24 12.80
N GLU A 73 -0.34 21.03 11.82
CA GLU A 73 -1.02 22.31 12.01
C GLU A 73 -2.26 22.34 11.10
N GLY A 74 -3.40 21.92 11.65
CA GLY A 74 -4.65 21.80 10.90
C GLY A 74 -4.52 20.77 9.77
N ASN A 75 -4.63 21.21 8.52
CA ASN A 75 -4.51 20.36 7.34
C ASN A 75 -3.11 20.35 6.71
N LYS A 76 -2.12 20.97 7.36
CA LYS A 76 -0.74 21.02 6.90
C LYS A 76 0.15 20.20 7.83
N VAL A 77 0.92 19.29 7.23
CA VAL A 77 1.94 18.49 7.90
C VAL A 77 3.31 18.99 7.44
N THR A 78 4.10 19.45 8.40
CA THR A 78 5.47 19.91 8.17
C THR A 78 6.42 18.81 8.60
N LEU A 79 7.24 18.33 7.66
CA LEU A 79 8.23 17.28 7.89
C LEU A 79 9.62 17.90 7.89
N THR A 80 10.40 17.68 8.95
CA THR A 80 11.75 18.23 9.08
C THR A 80 12.75 17.10 9.26
N ALA A 81 13.62 16.90 8.28
CA ALA A 81 14.67 15.89 8.33
C ALA A 81 15.98 16.46 8.86
N ALA A 82 16.65 15.68 9.69
CA ALA A 82 18.04 15.94 10.04
C ALA A 82 18.99 15.61 8.87
N LEU A 83 20.22 16.12 8.94
CA LEU A 83 21.34 15.73 8.07
C LEU A 83 21.43 14.20 7.98
N ASN A 84 21.62 13.68 6.77
CA ASN A 84 21.96 12.28 6.57
C ASN A 84 23.48 12.14 6.54
N GLU A 85 24.06 11.74 7.67
CA GLU A 85 25.52 11.54 7.82
C GLU A 85 25.99 10.24 7.15
N GLY A 86 25.07 9.34 6.80
CA GLY A 86 25.38 8.10 6.10
C GLY A 86 25.66 8.34 4.62
N VAL A 87 26.56 7.55 4.05
CA VAL A 87 26.82 7.54 2.59
C VAL A 87 25.68 6.93 1.78
N GLN A 88 24.74 6.26 2.45
CA GLN A 88 23.59 5.62 1.84
C GLN A 88 22.34 6.50 1.95
N SER A 89 21.48 6.44 0.93
CA SER A 89 20.12 6.97 1.00
C SER A 89 19.31 6.26 2.07
N ARG A 90 18.36 6.98 2.68
CA ARG A 90 17.39 6.45 3.64
C ARG A 90 15.97 6.90 3.29
N ASN A 91 14.97 6.13 3.70
CA ASN A 91 13.55 6.45 3.57
C ASN A 91 12.82 6.06 4.87
N THR A 92 11.65 6.63 5.10
CA THR A 92 10.73 6.35 6.21
C THR A 92 9.31 6.59 5.72
N SER A 93 8.32 6.02 6.40
CA SER A 93 6.91 6.34 6.15
C SER A 93 6.44 7.50 7.03
N LEU A 94 5.58 8.35 6.48
CA LEU A 94 4.70 9.25 7.22
C LEU A 94 3.34 8.57 7.38
N ILE A 95 2.86 8.47 8.61
CA ILE A 95 1.54 7.92 8.94
C ILE A 95 0.62 9.07 9.36
N LEU A 96 -0.53 9.17 8.69
CA LEU A 96 -1.60 10.10 9.01
C LEU A 96 -2.84 9.31 9.41
N LYS A 97 -3.52 9.73 10.48
CA LYS A 97 -4.71 9.07 11.00
C LYS A 97 -5.86 10.04 11.14
N ASP A 98 -7.06 9.57 10.82
CA ASP A 98 -8.29 10.27 11.17
C ASP A 98 -8.73 9.87 12.60
N ALA A 99 -9.95 10.24 12.99
CA ALA A 99 -10.48 9.92 14.31
C ALA A 99 -10.74 8.42 14.54
N LYS A 100 -10.76 7.60 13.48
CA LYS A 100 -11.04 6.16 13.54
C LYS A 100 -9.77 5.33 13.77
N GLY A 101 -8.60 5.91 13.51
CA GLY A 101 -7.29 5.38 13.89
C GLY A 101 -6.55 4.61 12.81
#